data_AF-A0A9X9I6D2-F1
#
_entry.id   AF-A0A9X9I6D2-F1
#
_cell.length_a   1.000
_cell.length_b   1.000
_cell.length_c   1.000
_cell.angle_alpha   90.00
_cell.angle_beta   90.00
_cell.angle_gamma   90.00
#
_symmetry.space_group_name_H-M   'P 1'
#
loop_
_entity.id
_entity.type
_entity.pdbx_description
1 polymer ?
#
loop_
_entity_poly.entity_id
_entity_poly.type
_entity_poly.pdbx_seq_one_letter_code
_entity_poly.pdbx_strand_id
1 'polypeptide(L)' 'MVSCEEAKWFLQNCSDTKMDGDGDGIPCEDKCGGW' A
#
# COMPACT_ATOMS: atom_id res chain seq x y z
N MET A 1 -1.30 -13.17 3.90
CA MET A 1 -2.55 -12.40 3.92
C MET A 1 -2.17 -10.98 4.35
N VAL A 2 -1.53 -10.23 3.45
CA VAL A 2 -1.38 -8.78 3.61
C VAL A 2 -2.63 -8.21 2.96
N SER A 3 -3.58 -7.78 3.78
CA SER A 3 -4.79 -7.12 3.28
C SER A 3 -4.42 -5.68 2.93
N CYS A 4 -5.03 -5.12 1.90
CA CYS A 4 -4.79 -3.73 1.48
C CYS A 4 -4.96 -2.71 2.61
N GLU A 5 -5.86 -2.99 3.54
CA GLU A 5 -6.07 -2.18 4.75
C GLU A 5 -4.84 -2.13 5.64
N GLU A 6 -4.14 -3.26 5.83
CA GLU A 6 -2.93 -3.32 6.64
C GLU A 6 -1.79 -2.57 5.95
N ALA A 7 -1.63 -2.77 4.64
CA ALA A 7 -0.61 -2.05 3.89
C ALA A 7 -0.89 -0.53 3.83
N LYS A 8 -2.17 -0.11 3.78
CA LYS A 8 -2.56 1.31 3.92
C LYS A 8 -2.24 1.85 5.31
N TRP A 9 -2.45 1.03 6.34
CA TRP A 9 -2.06 1.38 7.69
C TRP A 9 -0.53 1.53 7.80
N PHE A 10 0.25 0.62 7.23
CA PHE A 10 1.72 0.73 7.19
C PHE A 10 2.21 1.93 6.38
N LEU A 11 1.60 2.27 5.25
CA LEU A 11 1.93 3.51 4.53
C LEU A 11 1.68 4.77 5.36
N GLN A 12 0.55 4.83 6.07
CA GLN A 12 0.20 5.99 6.89
C GLN A 12 1.00 6.06 8.20
N ASN A 13 1.35 4.91 8.78
CA ASN A 13 2.00 4.82 10.08
C ASN A 13 3.53 4.68 9.99
N CYS A 14 4.07 4.22 8.85
CA CYS A 14 5.50 4.12 8.57
C CYS A 14 5.84 4.89 7.28
N SER A 15 6.42 6.08 7.45
CA SER A 15 6.74 7.01 6.36
C SER A 15 7.81 6.52 5.36
N ASP A 16 8.55 5.45 5.68
CA ASP A 16 9.64 4.91 4.85
C ASP A 16 9.24 3.65 4.06
N THR A 17 7.94 3.38 3.93
CA THR A 17 7.48 2.14 3.31
C THR A 17 7.34 2.30 1.79
N LYS A 18 8.25 1.70 1.02
CA LYS A 18 8.20 1.63 -0.46
C LYS A 18 7.16 0.60 -0.95
N MET A 19 5.92 0.73 -0.51
CA MET A 19 4.79 -0.11 -0.96
C MET A 19 3.88 0.59 -1.96
N ASP A 20 3.95 1.92 -2.02
CA ASP A 20 3.24 2.80 -2.96
C ASP A 20 4.25 3.25 -4.03
N GLY A 21 4.25 2.54 -5.17
CA GLY A 21 5.27 2.68 -6.21
C GLY A 21 5.06 3.90 -7.11
N ASP A 22 3.81 4.32 -7.25
CA ASP A 22 3.32 5.43 -8.07
C ASP A 22 2.90 6.66 -7.24
N GLY A 23 2.77 6.50 -5.92
CA GLY A 23 2.54 7.59 -4.98
C GLY A 23 1.06 7.99 -4.88
N ASP A 24 0.14 7.08 -5.18
CA ASP A 24 -1.30 7.34 -5.26
C ASP A 24 -2.03 7.07 -3.92
N GLY A 25 -1.29 6.57 -2.92
CA GLY A 25 -1.81 6.18 -1.60
C GLY A 25 -2.40 4.78 -1.55
N ILE A 26 -2.26 3.99 -2.62
CA ILE A 26 -2.62 2.58 -2.69
C ILE A 26 -1.32 1.76 -2.62
N PRO A 27 -1.12 1.02 -1.52
CA PRO A 27 0.00 0.10 -1.43
C PRO A 27 -0.30 -1.15 -2.25
N CYS A 28 0.74 -1.72 -2.85
CA CYS A 28 0.66 -3.00 -3.55
C CYS A 28 -0.45 -3.00 -4.62
N GLU A 29 -0.30 -2.15 -5.65
CA GLU A 29 -1.15 -2.08 -6.84
C GLU A 29 -1.66 -3.45 -7.31
N ASP A 30 -0.78 -4.45 -7.46
CA ASP A 30 -1.11 -5.81 -7.90
C ASP A 30 -2.05 -6.61 -6.96
N LYS A 31 -2.19 -6.17 -5.69
CA LYS A 31 -3.06 -6.77 -4.66
C LYS A 31 -4.26 -5.91 -4.30
N CYS A 32 -4.18 -4.59 -4.53
CA CYS A 32 -5.13 -3.60 -4.04
C CYS A 32 -5.78 -2.77 -5.15
N GLY A 33 -4.99 -2.39 -6.15
CA GLY A 33 -5.44 -1.85 -7.43
C GLY A 33 -5.72 -3.00 -8.38
N GLY A 34 -6.83 -3.71 -8.17
CA GLY A 34 -7.26 -4.76 -9.09
C GLY A 34 -7.36 -4.23 -10.51
N TRP A 35 -6.43 -4.64 -11.37
CA TRP A 35 -6.60 -4.69 -12.82
C TRP A 35 -6.93 -6.13 -13.23
#